data_AF-A0A9P9N4K2-F1
#
_entry.id   AF-A0A9P9N4K2-F1
#
_cell.length_a   1.000
_cell.length_b   1.000
_cell.length_c   1.000
_cell.angle_alpha   90.00
_cell.angle_beta   90.00
_cell.angle_gamma   90.00
#
_symmetry.space_group_name_H-M   'P 1'
#
loop_
_entity.id
_entity.type
_entity.pdbx_description
1 polymer ?
#
loop_
_entity_poly.entity_id
_entity_poly.type
_entity_poly.pdbx_seq_one_letter_code
_entity_poly.pdbx_strand_id
1 'polypeptide(L)'
;MQLTTILPTALFALQVYAAVNGRCSGSANARGICLTTSTCTSNGGTYISGACPNDPSNVRCCFVSGCLDSSSFCTWTGTNNQCTGIPQAVFVRGQCPGPTNYQCCNYGA
;
A
#
# COMPACT_ATOMS: atom_id res chain seq x y z
N MET A 1 -19.92 -51.23 -24.25
CA MET A 1 -19.05 -50.72 -23.17
C MET A 1 -18.46 -49.41 -23.64
N GLN A 2 -18.98 -48.26 -23.21
CA GLN A 2 -18.41 -46.94 -23.52
C GLN A 2 -17.89 -46.34 -22.21
N LEU A 3 -16.56 -46.24 -22.10
CA LEU A 3 -15.86 -45.57 -21.00
C LEU A 3 -15.86 -44.07 -21.28
N THR A 4 -16.72 -43.31 -20.60
CA THR A 4 -16.63 -41.84 -20.58
C THR A 4 -15.54 -41.42 -19.60
N THR A 5 -14.42 -40.94 -20.15
CA THR A 5 -13.29 -40.40 -19.40
C THR A 5 -13.63 -38.99 -18.92
N ILE A 6 -13.91 -38.83 -17.63
CA ILE A 6 -14.17 -37.51 -17.03
C ILE A 6 -12.82 -36.85 -16.74
N LEU A 7 -12.49 -35.80 -17.49
CA LEU A 7 -11.29 -35.00 -17.31
C LEU A 7 -11.49 -34.07 -16.09
N PRO A 8 -10.66 -34.13 -15.03
CA PRO A 8 -10.85 -33.29 -13.86
C PRO A 8 -10.36 -31.86 -14.19
N THR A 9 -11.29 -30.95 -14.41
CA THR A 9 -11.01 -29.50 -14.46
C THR A 9 -10.64 -29.02 -13.07
N ALA A 10 -9.34 -28.93 -12.79
CA ALA A 10 -8.82 -28.30 -11.58
C ALA A 10 -9.11 -26.79 -11.62
N LEU A 11 -10.12 -26.35 -10.88
CA LEU A 11 -10.39 -24.94 -10.60
C LEU A 11 -9.31 -24.42 -9.64
N PHE A 12 -8.22 -23.88 -10.20
CA PHE A 12 -7.29 -23.06 -9.44
C PHE A 12 -8.03 -21.77 -9.02
N ALA A 13 -8.47 -21.72 -7.76
CA ALA A 13 -8.90 -20.47 -7.16
C ALA A 13 -7.69 -19.53 -7.13
N LEU A 14 -7.67 -18.54 -8.01
CA LEU A 14 -6.77 -17.40 -7.90
C LEU A 14 -7.15 -16.67 -6.61
N GLN A 15 -6.47 -17.02 -5.51
CA GLN A 15 -6.56 -16.23 -4.30
C GLN A 15 -5.99 -14.86 -4.64
N VAL A 16 -6.86 -13.87 -4.80
CA VAL A 16 -6.47 -12.46 -4.84
C VAL A 16 -5.94 -12.15 -3.45
N TYR A 17 -4.67 -12.45 -3.22
CA TYR A 17 -3.94 -11.97 -2.05
C TYR A 17 -4.16 -10.46 -1.98
N ALA A 18 -4.28 -9.93 -0.76
CA ALA A 18 -4.18 -8.50 -0.58
C ALA A 18 -3.04 -7.98 -1.43
N ALA A 19 -3.27 -6.89 -2.16
CA ALA A 19 -2.21 -6.24 -2.90
C ALA A 19 -1.28 -5.62 -1.86
N VAL A 20 -0.40 -6.43 -1.27
CA VAL A 20 0.78 -5.95 -0.57
C VAL A 20 1.45 -4.98 -1.52
N ASN A 21 1.84 -3.82 -1.03
CA ASN A 21 2.29 -2.68 -1.84
C ASN A 21 1.19 -2.02 -2.69
N GLY A 22 -0.08 -2.22 -2.33
CA GLY A 22 -1.25 -1.58 -2.93
C GLY A 22 -1.84 -0.47 -2.06
N ARG A 23 -2.74 0.32 -2.64
CA ARG A 23 -3.49 1.35 -1.92
C ARG A 23 -4.43 0.71 -0.89
N CYS A 24 -4.59 1.39 0.23
CA CYS A 24 -5.69 1.07 1.13
C CYS A 24 -7.07 1.37 0.49
N SER A 25 -8.13 0.83 1.07
CA SER A 25 -9.51 1.08 0.69
C SER A 25 -10.17 2.13 1.60
N GLY A 26 -11.34 2.63 1.17
CA GLY A 26 -12.13 3.62 1.91
C GLY A 26 -11.38 4.93 2.16
N SER A 27 -11.67 5.59 3.29
CA SER A 27 -11.10 6.89 3.68
C SER A 27 -9.59 6.86 3.92
N ALA A 28 -8.98 5.67 4.02
CA ALA A 28 -7.55 5.47 4.22
C ALA A 28 -6.73 5.51 2.91
N ASN A 29 -7.38 5.51 1.74
CA ASN A 29 -6.70 5.25 0.45
C ASN A 29 -5.63 6.27 0.05
N ALA A 30 -5.73 7.50 0.58
CA ALA A 30 -5.05 8.62 -0.06
C ALA A 30 -3.56 8.63 0.30
N ARG A 31 -3.21 8.21 1.52
CA ARG A 31 -1.82 8.06 2.01
C ARG A 31 -1.43 6.62 2.33
N GLY A 32 -2.41 5.75 2.54
CA GLY A 32 -2.16 4.44 3.09
C GLY A 32 -1.62 3.44 2.05
N ILE A 33 -0.69 2.59 2.49
CA ILE A 33 -0.18 1.45 1.72
C ILE A 33 -0.38 0.15 2.50
N CYS A 34 -0.74 -0.92 1.83
CA CYS A 34 -0.88 -2.24 2.43
C CYS A 34 0.49 -2.89 2.63
N LEU A 35 0.93 -2.97 3.89
CA LEU A 35 2.21 -3.55 4.28
C LEU A 35 2.03 -4.51 5.46
N THR A 36 3.02 -5.37 5.68
CA THR A 36 3.07 -6.11 6.93
C THR A 36 3.26 -5.14 8.09
N THR A 37 2.75 -5.51 9.27
CA THR A 37 2.88 -4.69 10.48
C THR A 37 4.34 -4.45 10.85
N SER A 38 5.19 -5.45 10.68
CA SER A 38 6.63 -5.35 10.92
C SER A 38 7.30 -4.37 9.96
N THR A 39 7.01 -4.44 8.66
CA THR A 39 7.53 -3.48 7.67
C THR A 39 7.04 -2.07 7.98
N CYS A 40 5.75 -1.91 8.33
CA CYS A 40 5.20 -0.61 8.69
C CYS A 40 5.93 0.02 9.89
N THR A 41 6.05 -0.72 10.99
CA THR A 41 6.73 -0.24 12.20
C THR A 41 8.21 0.02 11.98
N SER A 42 8.90 -0.82 11.21
CA SER A 42 10.33 -0.62 10.87
C SER A 42 10.58 0.63 10.04
N ASN A 43 9.57 1.14 9.32
CA ASN A 43 9.64 2.39 8.56
C ASN A 43 9.07 3.58 9.37
N GLY A 44 8.88 3.44 10.69
CA GLY A 44 8.33 4.50 11.54
C GLY A 44 6.85 4.79 11.30
N GLY A 45 6.13 3.89 10.62
CA GLY A 45 4.73 4.05 10.29
C GLY A 45 3.78 3.60 11.40
N THR A 46 2.54 4.07 11.30
CA THR A 46 1.38 3.61 12.08
C THR A 46 0.44 2.84 11.16
N TYR A 47 -0.41 1.97 11.70
CA TYR A 47 -1.30 1.16 10.88
C TYR A 47 -2.71 1.02 11.46
N ILE A 48 -3.67 0.75 10.57
CA ILE A 48 -5.05 0.39 10.91
C ILE A 48 -5.45 -0.92 10.22
N SER A 49 -6.30 -1.71 10.88
CA SER A 49 -6.80 -2.99 10.35
C SER A 49 -8.02 -2.80 9.45
N GLY A 50 -8.24 -3.73 8.51
CA GLY A 50 -9.50 -3.81 7.74
C GLY A 50 -9.62 -2.80 6.60
N ALA A 51 -8.53 -2.08 6.30
CA ALA A 51 -8.47 -1.10 5.22
C ALA A 51 -7.60 -1.58 4.04
N CYS A 52 -7.19 -2.84 4.03
CA CYS A 52 -6.51 -3.45 2.90
C CYS A 52 -7.41 -4.52 2.28
N PRO A 53 -7.58 -4.54 0.94
CA PRO A 53 -8.41 -5.54 0.27
C PRO A 53 -7.91 -6.95 0.61
N ASN A 54 -8.79 -7.87 1.03
CA ASN A 54 -8.45 -9.26 1.37
C ASN A 54 -7.32 -9.40 2.41
N ASP A 55 -7.26 -8.49 3.39
CA ASP A 55 -6.20 -8.36 4.40
C ASP A 55 -5.82 -9.71 5.05
N PRO A 56 -4.64 -10.30 4.77
CA PRO A 56 -4.12 -11.38 5.60
C PRO A 56 -3.80 -10.85 7.00
N SER A 57 -3.75 -11.75 7.99
CA SER A 57 -3.73 -11.40 9.42
C SER A 57 -2.64 -10.41 9.86
N ASN A 58 -1.52 -10.34 9.12
CA ASN A 58 -0.37 -9.48 9.41
C ASN A 58 -0.19 -8.31 8.44
N VAL A 59 -1.05 -8.14 7.44
CA VAL A 59 -1.05 -6.96 6.57
C VAL A 59 -2.08 -5.98 7.13
N ARG A 60 -1.72 -4.70 7.09
CA ARG A 60 -2.56 -3.60 7.55
C ARG A 60 -2.32 -2.38 6.67
N CYS A 61 -3.27 -1.45 6.71
CA CYS A 61 -3.09 -0.17 6.05
C CYS A 61 -2.10 0.68 6.84
N CYS A 62 -0.91 0.89 6.29
CA CYS A 62 0.19 1.60 6.89
C CYS A 62 0.26 3.06 6.42
N PHE A 63 0.57 3.96 7.36
CA PHE A 63 0.84 5.37 7.12
C PHE A 63 2.23 5.68 7.66
N VAL A 64 3.14 6.06 6.76
CA VAL A 64 4.51 6.45 7.11
C VAL A 64 4.60 7.97 7.08
N SER A 65 4.91 8.57 8.23
CA SER A 65 5.31 9.96 8.39
C SER A 65 6.80 10.01 8.72
N GLY A 66 7.46 11.12 8.47
CA GLY A 66 8.88 11.23 8.84
C GLY A 66 9.82 10.50 7.88
N CYS A 67 9.43 10.30 6.61
CA CYS A 67 10.25 9.56 5.64
C CYS A 67 11.58 10.27 5.28
N LEU A 68 11.71 11.55 5.58
CA LEU A 68 12.96 12.32 5.54
C LEU A 68 13.20 13.07 6.84
N ASP A 69 12.20 13.85 7.24
CA ASP A 69 12.18 14.70 8.44
C ASP A 69 10.74 14.83 8.95
N SER A 70 10.53 15.55 10.06
CA SER A 70 9.21 15.74 10.67
C SER A 70 8.18 16.45 9.77
N SER A 71 8.62 17.09 8.68
CA SER A 71 7.81 17.78 7.67
C SER A 71 7.70 16.97 6.38
N SER A 72 7.59 15.65 6.52
CA SER A 72 7.45 14.72 5.40
C SER A 72 6.51 13.55 5.70
N PHE A 73 5.87 13.02 4.65
CA PHE A 73 5.06 11.80 4.74
C PHE A 73 5.03 11.04 3.43
N CYS A 74 4.86 9.72 3.50
CA CYS A 74 4.68 8.90 2.33
C CYS A 74 3.25 9.03 1.79
N THR A 75 3.15 9.21 0.48
CA THR A 75 1.87 9.23 -0.23
C THR A 75 2.02 8.72 -1.65
N TRP A 76 0.89 8.42 -2.28
CA TRP A 76 0.85 7.99 -3.66
C TRP A 76 1.04 9.16 -4.60
N THR A 77 1.97 9.02 -5.53
CA THR A 77 2.07 9.91 -6.70
C THR A 77 0.85 9.74 -7.61
N GLY A 78 0.59 10.75 -8.45
CA GLY A 78 -0.54 10.80 -9.37
C GLY A 78 -1.50 11.95 -9.07
N THR A 79 -2.69 11.96 -9.66
CA THR A 79 -3.71 12.98 -9.39
C THR A 79 -4.43 12.72 -8.06
N ASN A 80 -4.91 13.79 -7.40
CA ASN A 80 -5.63 13.73 -6.12
C ASN A 80 -4.82 13.16 -4.94
N ASN A 81 -3.56 13.55 -4.83
CA ASN A 81 -2.73 13.23 -3.67
C ASN A 81 -2.57 14.45 -2.74
N GLN A 82 -2.24 14.20 -1.47
CA GLN A 82 -2.09 15.28 -0.49
C GLN A 82 -0.83 16.13 -0.70
N CYS A 83 0.16 15.67 -1.47
CA CYS A 83 1.37 16.43 -1.74
C CYS A 83 1.10 17.60 -2.67
N THR A 84 0.28 17.40 -3.72
CA THR A 84 -0.01 18.42 -4.73
C THR A 84 -0.80 19.63 -4.20
N GLY A 85 -1.42 19.51 -3.02
CA GLY A 85 -2.16 20.59 -2.37
C GLY A 85 -1.32 21.45 -1.43
N ILE A 86 -0.04 21.13 -1.23
CA ILE A 86 0.83 21.83 -0.29
C ILE A 86 1.82 22.70 -1.09
N PRO A 87 1.83 24.04 -0.89
CA PRO A 87 2.81 24.91 -1.52
C PRO A 87 4.24 24.45 -1.23
N GLN A 88 5.10 24.45 -2.25
CA GLN A 88 6.52 24.08 -2.17
C GLN A 88 6.80 22.60 -1.86
N ALA A 89 5.78 21.74 -1.74
CA ALA A 89 6.02 20.34 -1.49
C ALA A 89 6.66 19.63 -2.70
N VAL A 90 7.64 18.77 -2.44
CA VAL A 90 8.39 18.01 -3.43
C VAL A 90 8.32 16.52 -3.16
N PHE A 91 8.28 15.73 -4.23
CA PHE A 91 8.39 14.28 -4.14
C PHE A 91 9.85 13.84 -4.13
N VAL A 92 10.22 13.02 -3.15
CA VAL A 92 11.54 12.40 -3.03
C VAL A 92 11.41 10.89 -3.16
N ARG A 93 12.15 10.32 -4.12
CA ARG A 93 12.10 8.90 -4.47
C ARG A 93 12.91 8.06 -3.48
N GLY A 94 12.49 6.82 -3.28
CA GLY A 94 13.26 5.82 -2.51
C GLY A 94 13.20 5.97 -0.98
N GLN A 95 12.45 6.95 -0.48
CA GLN A 95 12.33 7.23 0.96
C GLN A 95 11.10 6.55 1.62
N CYS A 96 10.29 5.86 0.81
CA CYS A 96 9.09 5.18 1.28
C CYS A 96 9.13 3.70 0.88
N PRO A 97 8.62 2.79 1.72
CA PRO A 97 8.55 1.38 1.40
C PRO A 97 7.56 1.11 0.26
N GLY A 98 7.83 0.07 -0.53
CA GLY A 98 6.91 -0.40 -1.56
C GLY A 98 7.22 0.13 -2.96
N PRO A 99 6.20 0.40 -3.80
CA PRO A 99 6.38 0.60 -5.23
C PRO A 99 6.89 2.01 -5.54
N THR A 100 7.42 2.20 -6.76
CA THR A 100 8.03 3.47 -7.17
C THR A 100 7.08 4.67 -7.20
N ASN A 101 5.77 4.43 -7.21
CA ASN A 101 4.74 5.46 -7.19
C ASN A 101 4.21 5.77 -5.77
N TYR A 102 4.80 5.18 -4.73
CA TYR A 102 4.60 5.56 -3.34
C TYR A 102 5.87 6.25 -2.85
N GLN A 103 5.82 7.57 -2.69
CA GLN A 103 7.00 8.42 -2.53
C GLN A 103 6.84 9.36 -1.34
N CYS A 104 7.97 9.87 -0.87
CA CYS A 104 7.99 10.79 0.25
C CYS A 104 7.64 12.18 -0.26
N CYS A 105 6.56 12.75 0.26
CA CYS A 105 6.22 14.15 0.08
C CYS A 105 6.93 14.94 1.18
N ASN A 106 7.88 15.79 0.81
CA ASN A 106 8.52 16.72 1.72
C ASN A 106 7.93 18.11 1.50
N TYR A 107 7.44 18.75 2.55
CA TYR A 107 6.88 20.10 2.50
C TYR A 107 7.64 21.09 3.40
N GLY A 108 8.83 20.70 3.88
CA GLY A 108 9.77 21.57 4.58
C GLY A 108 10.95 22.02 3.71
N ALA A 109 10.93 21.72 2.41
CA ALA A 109 11.97 22.03 1.44
C ALA A 109 11.95 23.49 0.96
#